data_AF-S2ZM22-F1
#
_entry.id   AF-S2ZM22-F1
#
_cell.length_a   1.000
_cell.length_b   1.000
_cell.length_c   1.000
_cell.angle_alpha   90.00
_cell.angle_beta   90.00
_cell.angle_gamma   90.00
#
_symmetry.space_group_name_H-M   'P 1'
#
loop_
_entity.id
_entity.type
_entity.pdbx_description
1 polymer ?
#
loop_
_entity_poly.entity_id
_entity_poly.type
_entity_poly.pdbx_seq_one_letter_code
_entity_poly.pdbx_strand_id
1 'polypeptide(L)' 'MNPSGNLIADTICRTAELGLMITNATDGGDVTIIDAVAVDPINECPACTQPGVKRDHLIREL' A
#
# COMPACT_ATOMS: atom_id res chain seq x y z
N MET A 1 8.04 11.03 -7.47
CA MET A 1 7.44 10.50 -8.72
C MET A 1 6.89 11.67 -9.51
N ASN A 2 7.19 11.77 -10.82
CA ASN A 2 6.41 12.64 -11.69
C ASN A 2 5.09 11.91 -11.96
N PRO A 3 3.93 12.45 -11.58
CA PRO A 3 2.65 11.80 -11.84
C PRO A 3 2.53 11.57 -13.35
N SER A 4 2.16 10.35 -13.73
CA SER A 4 2.00 9.95 -15.14
C SER A 4 0.82 10.67 -15.81
N GLY A 5 0.04 11.44 -15.05
CA GLY A 5 -1.23 12.04 -15.46
C GLY A 5 -2.38 11.04 -15.43
N ASN A 6 -2.11 9.76 -15.14
CA ASN A 6 -3.10 8.70 -15.03
C ASN A 6 -3.19 8.23 -13.58
N LEU A 7 -4.30 8.54 -12.93
CA LEU A 7 -4.56 8.20 -11.52
C LEU A 7 -4.40 6.70 -11.23
N ILE A 8 -4.81 5.84 -12.16
CA ILE A 8 -4.71 4.38 -12.00
C ILE A 8 -3.25 3.94 -12.02
N ALA A 9 -2.49 4.42 -13.01
CA ALA A 9 -1.07 4.10 -13.11
C ALA A 9 -0.28 4.62 -11.90
N ASP A 10 -0.58 5.83 -11.44
CA ASP A 10 0.05 6.42 -10.26
C ASP A 10 -0.29 5.63 -8.98
N THR A 11 -1.52 5.14 -8.87
CA THR A 11 -1.95 4.27 -7.76
C THR A 11 -1.16 2.97 -7.75
N ILE A 12 -1.03 2.29 -8.89
CA ILE A 12 -0.28 1.03 -9.02
C ILE A 12 1.20 1.25 -8.65
N CYS A 13 1.83 2.29 -9.19
CA CYS A 13 3.22 2.59 -8.90
C CYS A 13 3.44 2.89 -7.41
N ARG A 14 2.55 3.69 -6.78
CA ARG A 14 2.62 3.97 -5.34
C ARG A 14 2.46 2.72 -4.48
N THR A 15 1.56 1.80 -4.85
CA THR A 15 1.40 0.52 -4.11
C THR A 15 2.70 -0.28 -4.12
N ALA A 16 3.38 -0.36 -5.26
CA ALA A 16 4.68 -1.03 -5.36
C ALA A 16 5.78 -0.31 -4.54
N GLU A 17 5.82 1.02 -4.56
CA GLU A 17 6.77 1.82 -3.76
C GLU A 17 6.59 1.62 -2.25
N LEU A 18 5.35 1.33 -1.80
CA LEU A 18 5.05 1.01 -0.41
C LEU A 18 5.46 -0.42 -0.01
N GLY A 19 6.06 -1.20 -0.92
CA GLY A 19 6.39 -2.59 -0.68
C GLY A 19 5.15 -3.48 -0.61
N LEU A 20 4.08 -3.13 -1.32
CA LEU A 20 2.86 -3.92 -1.41
C LEU A 20 2.76 -4.60 -2.78
N MET A 21 2.41 -5.88 -2.78
CA MET A 21 2.04 -6.62 -3.98
C MET A 21 0.53 -6.69 -4.08
N ILE A 22 -0.03 -6.11 -5.15
CA ILE A 22 -1.46 -6.22 -5.45
C ILE A 22 -1.77 -7.68 -5.80
N THR A 23 -2.73 -8.28 -5.11
CA THR A 23 -3.16 -9.66 -5.34
C THR A 23 -4.52 -9.76 -6.02
N ASN A 24 -5.36 -8.72 -5.91
CA ASN A 24 -6.65 -8.68 -6.54
C ASN A 24 -7.17 -7.22 -6.67
N ALA A 25 -8.09 -7.01 -7.59
CA ALA A 25 -8.83 -5.76 -7.75
C ALA A 25 -10.30 -6.10 -8.01
N THR A 26 -11.21 -5.57 -7.19
CA THR A 26 -12.65 -5.85 -7.28
C THR A 26 -13.45 -4.56 -7.38
N ASP A 27 -14.56 -4.62 -8.12
CA ASP A 27 -15.56 -3.55 -8.15
C ASP A 27 -16.28 -3.44 -6.79
N GLY A 28 -16.11 -2.29 -6.13
CA GLY A 28 -16.77 -1.93 -4.88
C GLY A 28 -17.93 -0.96 -5.07
N GLY A 29 -18.41 -0.76 -6.30
CA GLY A 29 -19.40 0.25 -6.66
C GLY A 29 -18.73 1.59 -6.98
N ASP A 30 -18.81 2.55 -6.06
CA ASP A 30 -18.23 3.89 -6.26
C ASP A 30 -16.70 3.91 -6.16
N VAL A 31 -16.09 2.80 -5.73
CA VAL A 31 -14.65 2.66 -5.54
C VAL A 31 -14.16 1.31 -6.07
N THR A 32 -12.88 1.23 -6.41
CA THR A 32 -12.19 -0.04 -6.67
C THR A 32 -11.51 -0.50 -5.38
N ILE A 33 -11.79 -1.74 -4.97
CA ILE A 33 -11.12 -2.38 -3.83
C ILE A 33 -9.87 -3.05 -4.34
N ILE A 34 -8.72 -2.68 -3.80
CA ILE A 34 -7.42 -3.29 -4.11
C ILE A 34 -6.98 -4.14 -2.92
N ASP A 35 -6.90 -5.46 -3.13
CA ASP A 35 -6.31 -6.36 -2.16
C ASP A 35 -4.80 -6.41 -2.40
N ALA A 36 -4.01 -6.27 -1.34
CA ALA A 36 -2.57 -6.31 -1.43
C ALA A 36 -1.95 -6.97 -0.20
N VAL A 37 -0.79 -7.59 -0.40
CA VAL A 37 0.04 -8.17 0.67
C VAL A 37 1.36 -7.44 0.75
N ALA A 38 1.90 -7.30 1.96
CA ALA A 38 3.23 -6.72 2.15
C ALA A 38 4.31 -7.69 1.64
N VAL A 39 5.23 -7.16 0.85
CA VAL A 39 6.48 -7.81 0.44
C VAL A 39 7.50 -7.63 1.56
N ASP A 40 8.17 -8.70 1.95
CA ASP A 40 9.19 -8.74 3.00
C ASP A 40 8.84 -7.95 4.29
N PRO A 41 7.70 -8.28 4.93
CA PRO A 41 7.24 -7.55 6.09
C PRO A 41 8.20 -7.69 7.29
N ILE A 42 8.69 -6.56 7.80
CA ILE A 42 9.32 -6.52 9.12
C ILE A 42 8.20 -6.53 10.18
N ASN A 43 8.06 -7.64 10.89
CA ASN A 43 7.03 -7.81 11.92
C ASN A 43 7.48 -7.34 13.31
N GLU A 44 8.55 -6.55 13.37
CA GLU A 44 9.14 -6.00 14.58
C GLU A 44 9.38 -4.49 14.42
N CYS A 45 9.23 -3.74 15.50
CA CYS A 45 9.59 -2.32 15.50
C CYS A 45 11.11 -2.18 15.35
N PRO A 46 11.63 -1.45 14.35
CA PRO A 46 13.07 -1.29 14.16
C PRO A 46 13.77 -0.55 15.31
N ALA A 47 13.01 0.12 16.20
CA ALA A 47 13.54 0.82 17.36
C ALA A 47 13.58 -0.03 18.64
N CYS A 48 12.60 -0.89 18.88
CA CYS A 48 12.45 -1.63 20.15
C CYS A 48 12.27 -3.15 20.02
N THR A 49 12.33 -3.67 18.77
CA THR A 49 12.22 -5.11 18.40
C THR A 49 10.98 -5.83 18.92
N GLN A 50 10.00 -5.10 19.46
CA GLN A 50 8.71 -5.67 19.84
C GLN A 50 7.88 -5.96 18.59
N PRO A 51 7.01 -6.99 18.61
CA PRO A 51 6.10 -7.28 17.53
C PRO A 51 5.33 -6.03 17.08
N GLY A 52 5.48 -5.66 15.80
CA GLY A 52 4.85 -4.48 15.22
C GLY A 52 3.35 -4.72 15.03
N VAL A 53 2.52 -4.11 15.86
CA VAL A 53 1.05 -4.27 15.78
C VAL A 53 0.46 -3.49 14.59
N LYS A 54 1.12 -2.40 14.14
CA LYS A 54 0.74 -1.57 12.98
C LYS A 54 1.99 -0.94 12.37
N ARG A 55 2.24 -1.12 11.07
CA ARG A 55 3.50 -0.69 10.43
C ARG A 55 3.49 0.74 9.89
N ASP A 56 2.34 1.29 9.48
CA ASP A 56 2.21 2.69 9.03
C ASP A 56 0.73 3.03 8.84
N HIS A 57 0.05 3.52 9.88
CA HIS A 57 -1.27 4.13 9.69
C HIS A 57 -1.06 5.61 9.34
N LEU A 58 -0.90 5.88 8.05
CA LEU A 58 -0.90 7.23 7.50
C LEU A 58 -2.12 7.37 6.59
N ILE A 59 -3.08 8.20 6.98
CA ILE A 59 -4.15 8.65 6.08
C ILE A 59 -3.50 9.64 5.11
N ARG A 60 -3.55 9.33 3.81
CA ARG A 60 -3.05 10.21 2.76
C ARG A 60 -4.17 10.49 1.77
N GLU A 61 -4.37 11.76 1.47
CA GLU A 61 -5.27 12.20 0.39
C GLU A 61 -4.54 12.00 -0.95
N LEU A 62 -5.27 11.44 -1.92
CA LEU A 62 -4.79 11.17 -3.27
C LEU A 62 -4.93 12.42 -4.15
#